data_AF-A0A3N2GZ89-F1
#
_entry.id   AF-A0A3N2GZ89-F1
#
_cell.length_a   1.000
_cell.length_b   1.000
_cell.length_c   1.000
_cell.angle_alpha   90.00
_cell.angle_beta   90.00
_cell.angle_gamma   90.00
#
_symmetry.space_group_name_H-M   'P 1'
#
loop_
_entity.id
_entity.type
_entity.pdbx_description
1 polymer ?
#
loop_
_entity_poly.entity_id
_entity_poly.type
_entity_poly.pdbx_seq_one_letter_code
_entity_poly.pdbx_strand_id
1 'polypeptide(L)'
;MTEQTDPMSAVQALEQQLAAAPADADLRLRLAHALEALTVSARSVTREGLPVVTSTRQRELCAWAARRILELNVPDARLTTGAQALLTELDAGRRWVWHSQGQVAIAAVVVLGLVAVVLGGLTGVVAVVVAGAVLSSVLLSVLVLRFRRERWRVEAERLAPVIWRPGI
;
A
#
# COMPACT_ATOMS: atom_id res chain seq x y z
N MET A 1 0.76 -29.13 -22.45
CA MET A 1 0.61 -28.76 -21.02
C MET A 1 1.94 -28.24 -20.56
N THR A 2 2.17 -26.94 -20.61
CA THR A 2 3.38 -26.33 -20.05
C THR A 2 3.24 -26.30 -18.54
N GLU A 3 4.10 -27.03 -17.82
CA GLU A 3 4.27 -26.85 -16.38
C GLU A 3 4.55 -25.38 -16.13
N GLN A 4 3.55 -24.67 -15.62
CA GLN A 4 3.71 -23.27 -15.25
C GLN A 4 4.44 -23.26 -13.91
N THR A 5 5.78 -23.34 -13.97
CA THR A 5 6.65 -23.24 -12.79
C THR A 5 6.26 -21.99 -12.01
N ASP A 6 5.93 -22.15 -10.73
CA ASP A 6 5.61 -21.03 -9.85
C ASP A 6 6.76 -20.00 -9.89
N PRO A 7 6.51 -18.74 -10.28
CA PRO A 7 7.57 -17.73 -10.42
C PRO A 7 8.39 -17.56 -9.13
N MET A 8 7.79 -17.80 -7.96
CA MET A 8 8.52 -17.77 -6.69
C MET A 8 9.55 -18.91 -6.60
N SER A 9 9.19 -20.12 -7.02
CA SER A 9 10.09 -21.28 -7.00
C SER A 9 11.28 -21.10 -7.95
N ALA A 10 11.05 -20.50 -9.12
CA ALA A 10 12.11 -20.17 -10.07
C ALA A 10 13.11 -19.15 -9.48
N VAL A 11 12.61 -18.13 -8.79
CA VAL A 11 13.46 -17.15 -8.08
C VAL A 11 14.26 -17.82 -6.96
N GLN A 12 13.64 -18.69 -6.17
CA GLN A 12 14.32 -19.43 -5.10
C GLN A 12 15.46 -20.32 -5.63
N ALA A 13 15.23 -21.02 -6.74
CA ALA A 13 16.26 -21.84 -7.37
C ALA A 13 17.45 -20.98 -7.85
N LEU A 14 17.20 -19.81 -8.44
CA LEU A 14 18.24 -18.89 -8.88
C LEU A 14 19.01 -18.27 -7.71
N GLU A 15 18.35 -17.92 -6.61
CA GLU A 15 19.01 -17.45 -5.39
C GLU A 15 19.96 -18.52 -4.80
N GLN A 16 19.54 -19.79 -4.79
CA GLN A 16 20.39 -20.90 -4.34
C GLN A 16 21.62 -21.08 -5.24
N GLN A 17 21.44 -21.00 -6.56
CA GLN A 17 22.54 -21.08 -7.52
C GLN A 17 23.52 -19.90 -7.35
N LEU A 18 23.01 -18.69 -7.18
CA LEU A 18 23.83 -17.51 -6.95
C LEU A 18 24.58 -17.57 -5.61
N ALA A 19 23.97 -18.14 -4.57
CA ALA A 19 24.65 -18.36 -3.29
C ALA A 19 25.85 -19.30 -3.43
N ALA A 20 25.78 -20.30 -4.33
CA ALA A 20 26.91 -21.18 -4.64
C ALA A 20 27.97 -20.52 -5.53
N ALA A 21 27.60 -19.53 -6.35
CA ALA A 21 28.50 -18.81 -7.25
C ALA A 21 28.25 -17.29 -7.27
N PRO A 22 28.63 -16.53 -6.21
CA PRO A 22 28.22 -15.13 -6.04
C PRO A 22 28.78 -14.15 -7.07
N ALA A 23 29.92 -14.50 -7.70
CA ALA A 23 30.60 -13.66 -8.68
C ALA A 23 30.04 -13.82 -10.11
N ASP A 24 29.15 -14.79 -10.34
CA ASP A 24 28.59 -15.05 -11.66
C ASP A 24 27.63 -13.92 -12.09
N ALA A 25 28.06 -13.14 -13.09
CA ALA A 25 27.29 -12.01 -13.60
C ALA A 25 26.02 -12.45 -14.35
N ASP A 26 26.07 -13.58 -15.05
CA ASP A 26 24.94 -14.09 -15.83
C ASP A 26 23.85 -14.65 -14.90
N LEU A 27 24.23 -15.28 -13.79
CA LEU A 27 23.28 -15.67 -12.75
C LEU A 27 22.59 -14.46 -12.10
N ARG A 28 23.33 -13.40 -11.79
CA ARG A 28 22.73 -12.15 -11.26
C ARG A 28 21.74 -11.53 -12.24
N LEU A 29 22.09 -11.47 -13.53
CA LEU A 29 21.19 -10.95 -14.56
C LEU A 29 19.92 -11.81 -14.72
N ARG A 30 20.07 -13.13 -14.77
CA ARG A 30 18.92 -14.06 -14.84
C ARG A 30 18.00 -13.93 -13.62
N LEU A 31 18.57 -13.84 -12.43
CA LEU A 31 17.80 -13.61 -11.21
C LEU A 31 17.07 -12.26 -11.26
N ALA A 32 17.71 -11.20 -11.74
CA ALA A 32 17.06 -9.90 -11.86
C ALA A 32 15.85 -9.92 -12.82
N HIS A 33 15.95 -10.61 -13.96
CA HIS A 33 14.80 -10.80 -14.86
C HIS A 33 13.70 -11.69 -14.25
N ALA A 34 14.07 -12.74 -13.52
CA ALA A 34 13.10 -13.58 -12.82
C ALA A 34 12.33 -12.79 -11.75
N LEU A 35 13.01 -11.89 -11.04
CA LEU A 35 12.39 -10.96 -10.09
C LEU A 35 11.49 -9.94 -10.79
N GLU A 36 11.89 -9.38 -11.94
CA GLU A 36 11.02 -8.51 -12.76
C GLU A 36 9.74 -9.26 -13.14
N ALA A 37 9.86 -10.48 -13.67
CA ALA A 37 8.71 -11.32 -14.02
C ALA A 37 7.82 -11.65 -12.80
N LEU A 38 8.43 -11.91 -11.63
CA LEU A 38 7.71 -12.11 -10.38
C LEU A 38 6.86 -10.88 -10.03
N THR A 39 7.40 -9.66 -10.13
CA THR A 39 6.63 -8.42 -9.86
C THR A 39 5.47 -8.21 -10.84
N VAL A 40 5.61 -8.66 -12.09
CA VAL A 40 4.53 -8.61 -13.08
C VAL A 40 3.45 -9.63 -12.71
N SER A 41 3.83 -10.87 -12.40
CA SER A 41 2.89 -11.92 -12.01
C SER A 41 2.18 -11.65 -10.67
N ALA A 42 2.85 -10.90 -9.78
CA ALA A 42 2.34 -10.53 -8.47
C ALA A 42 1.19 -9.54 -8.52
N ARG A 43 1.15 -8.68 -9.54
CA ARG A 43 0.14 -7.63 -9.63
C ARG A 43 -1.16 -8.17 -10.22
N SER A 44 -2.26 -7.67 -9.69
CA SER A 44 -3.58 -7.89 -10.29
C SER A 44 -3.70 -7.08 -11.58
N VAL A 45 -4.58 -7.48 -12.49
CA VAL A 45 -4.78 -6.76 -13.75
C VAL A 45 -6.22 -6.29 -13.84
N THR A 46 -6.41 -4.99 -14.10
CA THR A 46 -7.73 -4.41 -14.34
C THR A 46 -8.28 -4.85 -15.71
N ARG A 47 -9.58 -4.61 -15.96
CA ARG A 47 -10.19 -4.87 -17.27
C ARG A 47 -9.50 -4.14 -18.43
N GLU A 48 -8.85 -3.01 -18.15
CA GLU A 48 -8.10 -2.21 -19.14
C GLU A 48 -6.66 -2.72 -19.35
N GLY A 49 -6.27 -3.83 -18.70
CA GLY A 49 -4.92 -4.39 -18.81
C GLY A 49 -3.88 -3.69 -17.94
N LEU A 50 -4.30 -2.80 -17.03
CA LEU A 50 -3.37 -2.07 -16.16
C LEU A 50 -2.99 -2.93 -14.94
N PRO A 51 -1.68 -3.10 -14.65
CA PRO A 51 -1.22 -3.83 -13.47
C PRO A 51 -1.43 -2.98 -12.22
N VAL A 52 -2.07 -3.54 -11.20
CA VAL A 52 -2.45 -2.86 -9.96
C VAL A 52 -2.14 -3.73 -8.73
N VAL A 53 -1.67 -3.09 -7.66
CA VAL A 53 -1.40 -3.73 -6.37
C VAL A 53 -2.62 -3.59 -5.49
N THR A 54 -3.26 -4.71 -5.13
CA THR A 54 -4.56 -4.71 -4.43
C THR A 54 -4.47 -5.28 -3.02
N SER A 55 -3.35 -5.88 -2.64
CA SER A 55 -3.13 -6.45 -1.31
C SER A 55 -1.79 -6.04 -0.69
N THR A 56 -1.72 -6.08 0.64
CA THR A 56 -0.47 -5.87 1.39
C THR A 56 0.59 -6.87 0.97
N ARG A 57 0.21 -8.14 0.74
CA ARG A 57 1.13 -9.21 0.35
C ARG A 57 1.75 -8.94 -1.02
N GLN A 58 0.96 -8.53 -2.02
CA GLN A 58 1.45 -8.16 -3.34
C GLN A 58 2.43 -6.98 -3.27
N ARG A 59 2.10 -5.98 -2.44
CA ARG A 59 2.93 -4.81 -2.20
C ARG A 59 4.28 -5.18 -1.59
N GLU A 60 4.28 -5.99 -0.54
CA GLU A 60 5.49 -6.46 0.13
C GLU A 60 6.36 -7.28 -0.81
N LEU A 61 5.75 -8.18 -1.58
CA LEU A 61 6.44 -9.00 -2.57
C LEU A 61 7.09 -8.14 -3.67
N CYS A 62 6.35 -7.18 -4.22
CA CYS A 62 6.88 -6.26 -5.23
C CYS A 62 8.01 -5.39 -4.68
N ALA A 63 7.87 -4.88 -3.45
CA ALA A 63 8.90 -4.08 -2.80
C ALA A 63 10.16 -4.89 -2.46
N TRP A 64 9.99 -6.15 -2.04
CA TRP A 64 11.11 -7.07 -1.82
C TRP A 64 11.85 -7.34 -3.14
N ALA A 65 11.13 -7.74 -4.19
CA ALA A 65 11.73 -8.07 -5.48
C ALA A 65 12.45 -6.87 -6.12
N ALA A 66 11.84 -5.67 -6.07
CA ALA A 66 12.47 -4.45 -6.59
C ALA A 66 13.76 -4.08 -5.84
N ARG A 67 13.77 -4.17 -4.50
CA ARG A 67 15.00 -3.95 -3.72
C ARG A 67 16.07 -4.98 -4.06
N ARG A 68 15.66 -6.24 -4.21
CA ARG A 68 16.58 -7.32 -4.55
C ARG A 68 17.22 -7.10 -5.93
N ILE A 69 16.47 -6.64 -6.93
CA ILE A 69 17.02 -6.26 -8.25
C ILE A 69 18.11 -5.18 -8.10
N LEU A 70 17.90 -4.18 -7.26
CA LEU A 70 18.88 -3.12 -7.01
C LEU A 70 20.14 -3.63 -6.28
N GLU A 71 19.97 -4.55 -5.34
CA GLU A 71 21.09 -5.19 -4.62
C GLU A 71 21.98 -6.03 -5.53
N LEU A 72 21.43 -6.65 -6.57
CA LEU A 72 22.20 -7.48 -7.51
C LEU A 72 23.21 -6.67 -8.33
N ASN A 73 23.05 -5.33 -8.39
CA ASN A 73 23.95 -4.40 -9.08
C ASN A 73 24.32 -4.88 -10.49
N VAL A 74 23.28 -5.18 -11.28
CA VAL A 74 23.39 -5.66 -12.65
C VAL A 74 23.58 -4.46 -13.59
N PRO A 75 24.45 -4.54 -14.62
CA PRO A 75 24.67 -3.45 -15.58
C PRO A 75 23.53 -3.32 -16.61
N ASP A 76 22.28 -3.41 -16.16
CA ASP A 76 21.08 -3.19 -16.97
C ASP A 76 20.32 -1.97 -16.43
N ALA A 77 20.41 -0.87 -17.18
CA ALA A 77 19.76 0.39 -16.85
C ALA A 77 18.22 0.29 -16.84
N ARG A 78 17.63 -0.61 -17.65
CA ARG A 78 16.18 -0.80 -17.70
C ARG A 78 15.70 -1.46 -16.42
N LEU A 79 16.37 -2.52 -15.97
CA LEU A 79 15.99 -3.23 -14.73
C LEU A 79 16.14 -2.34 -13.49
N THR A 80 17.24 -1.59 -13.41
CA THR A 80 17.49 -0.67 -12.29
C THR A 80 16.49 0.49 -12.26
N THR A 81 16.25 1.13 -13.40
CA THR A 81 15.25 2.22 -13.52
C THR A 81 13.84 1.70 -13.23
N GLY A 82 13.49 0.52 -13.75
CA GLY A 82 12.19 -0.12 -13.52
C GLY A 82 11.95 -0.44 -12.04
N ALA A 83 12.95 -0.99 -11.36
CA ALA A 83 12.88 -1.28 -9.92
C ALA A 83 12.74 0.00 -9.07
N GLN A 84 13.47 1.07 -9.41
CA GLN A 84 13.34 2.38 -8.75
C GLN A 84 11.96 3.01 -8.98
N ALA A 85 11.45 2.96 -10.21
CA ALA A 85 10.12 3.46 -10.55
C ALA A 85 9.04 2.71 -9.76
N LEU A 86 9.15 1.37 -9.68
CA LEU A 86 8.23 0.55 -8.91
C LEU A 86 8.26 0.90 -7.41
N LEU A 87 9.44 1.06 -6.80
CA LEU A 87 9.54 1.49 -5.40
C LEU A 87 8.94 2.87 -5.17
N THR A 88 9.17 3.80 -6.10
CA THR A 88 8.60 5.15 -6.05
C THR A 88 7.06 5.12 -6.13
N GLU A 89 6.50 4.26 -6.99
CA GLU A 89 5.05 4.07 -7.11
C GLU A 89 4.46 3.48 -5.83
N LEU A 90 5.09 2.42 -5.28
CA LEU A 90 4.66 1.81 -4.02
C LEU A 90 4.72 2.81 -2.85
N ASP A 91 5.71 3.70 -2.84
CA ASP A 91 5.88 4.75 -1.83
C ASP A 91 4.89 5.88 -1.99
N ALA A 92 4.61 6.30 -3.23
CA ALA A 92 3.53 7.22 -3.52
C ALA A 92 2.18 6.67 -3.03
N GLY A 93 2.00 5.34 -3.07
CA GLY A 93 0.85 4.62 -2.51
C GLY A 93 0.79 4.57 -0.98
N ARG A 94 1.91 4.75 -0.25
CA ARG A 94 1.94 4.87 1.23
C ARG A 94 1.42 6.21 1.72
N ARG A 95 1.28 7.19 0.83
CA ARG A 95 0.75 8.49 1.23
C ARG A 95 -0.66 8.31 1.77
N TRP A 96 -0.84 8.79 2.99
CA TRP A 96 -2.12 8.80 3.67
C TRP A 96 -3.05 9.77 2.95
N VAL A 97 -4.22 9.29 2.53
CA VAL A 97 -5.25 10.11 1.90
C VAL A 97 -6.50 10.06 2.75
N TRP A 98 -7.17 11.21 2.86
CA TRP A 98 -8.45 11.31 3.53
C TRP A 98 -9.52 10.59 2.72
N HIS A 99 -10.12 9.56 3.29
CA HIS A 99 -11.24 8.86 2.66
C HIS A 99 -12.50 9.74 2.75
N SER A 100 -13.10 10.07 1.60
CA SER A 100 -14.18 11.08 1.51
C SER A 100 -15.42 10.77 2.36
N GLN A 101 -15.67 9.50 2.70
CA GLN A 101 -16.80 9.13 3.57
C GLN A 101 -16.66 9.63 5.03
N GLY A 102 -15.47 10.06 5.46
CA GLY A 102 -15.27 10.57 6.83
C GLY A 102 -15.78 11.99 7.07
N GLN A 103 -16.02 12.78 6.01
CA GLN A 103 -16.36 14.20 6.14
C GLN A 103 -17.68 14.44 6.90
N VAL A 104 -18.69 13.62 6.62
CA VAL A 104 -20.01 13.71 7.28
C VAL A 104 -19.91 13.36 8.76
N ALA A 105 -19.16 12.32 9.11
CA ALA A 105 -18.97 11.90 10.48
C ALA A 105 -18.19 12.94 11.31
N ILE A 106 -17.16 13.56 10.72
CA ILE A 106 -16.41 14.65 11.36
C ILE A 106 -17.34 15.85 11.61
N ALA A 107 -18.13 16.25 10.60
CA ALA A 107 -19.08 17.35 10.74
C ALA A 107 -20.10 17.09 11.85
N ALA A 108 -20.64 15.87 11.93
CA ALA A 108 -21.58 15.48 12.98
C ALA A 108 -20.97 15.59 14.39
N VAL A 109 -19.72 15.14 14.58
CA VAL A 109 -19.02 15.23 15.87
C VAL A 109 -18.77 16.69 16.26
N VAL A 110 -18.35 17.54 15.32
CA VAL A 110 -18.14 18.98 15.56
C VAL A 110 -19.45 19.65 15.99
N VAL A 111 -20.55 19.37 15.28
CA VAL A 111 -21.87 19.93 15.60
C VAL A 111 -22.34 19.46 16.98
N LEU A 112 -22.18 18.17 17.30
CA LEU A 112 -22.56 17.62 18.60
C LEU A 112 -21.77 18.28 19.75
N GLY A 113 -20.46 18.48 19.55
CA GLY A 113 -19.60 19.17 20.50
C GLY A 113 -20.00 20.62 20.74
N LEU A 114 -20.30 21.36 19.67
CA LEU A 114 -20.79 22.74 19.76
C LEU A 114 -22.12 22.83 20.54
N VAL A 115 -23.07 21.92 20.25
CA VAL A 115 -24.35 21.87 20.95
C VAL A 115 -24.15 21.61 22.45
N ALA A 116 -23.26 20.68 22.82
CA ALA A 116 -22.96 20.37 24.21
C ALA A 116 -22.33 21.56 24.96
N VAL A 117 -21.41 22.30 24.31
CA VAL A 117 -20.79 23.50 24.88
C VAL A 117 -21.81 24.61 25.09
N VAL A 118 -22.69 24.86 24.11
CA VAL A 118 -23.74 25.89 24.22
C VAL A 118 -24.71 25.56 25.36
N LEU A 119 -25.18 24.31 25.46
CA LEU A 119 -26.07 23.88 26.54
C LEU A 119 -25.40 23.92 27.93
N GLY A 120 -24.12 23.52 28.00
CA GLY A 120 -23.32 23.61 29.23
C GLY A 120 -23.08 25.05 29.68
N GLY A 121 -22.84 25.96 28.74
CA GLY A 121 -22.69 27.39 29.02
C GLY A 121 -23.99 28.02 29.54
N LEU A 122 -25.13 27.70 28.92
CA LEU A 122 -26.44 28.23 29.33
C LEU A 122 -26.87 27.75 30.72
N THR A 123 -26.43 26.56 31.14
CA THR A 123 -26.75 25.99 32.46
C THR A 123 -25.77 26.41 33.57
N GLY A 124 -24.68 27.11 33.22
CA GLY A 124 -23.66 27.56 34.17
C GLY A 124 -22.78 26.43 34.74
N VAL A 125 -22.88 25.22 34.20
CA VAL A 125 -22.14 24.06 34.71
C VAL A 125 -20.82 23.94 33.97
N VAL A 126 -19.77 24.57 34.51
CA VAL A 126 -18.41 24.58 33.94
C VAL A 126 -17.89 23.16 33.68
N ALA A 127 -18.21 22.21 34.56
CA ALA A 127 -17.81 20.80 34.39
C ALA A 127 -18.37 20.17 33.10
N VAL A 128 -19.59 20.53 32.69
CA VAL A 128 -20.22 20.02 31.45
C VAL A 128 -19.52 20.61 30.23
N VAL A 129 -19.15 21.89 30.28
CA VAL A 129 -18.41 22.54 29.19
C VAL A 129 -17.04 21.89 28.99
N VAL A 130 -16.29 21.67 30.07
CA VAL A 130 -14.97 21.03 30.02
C VAL A 130 -15.09 19.58 29.52
N ALA A 131 -16.03 18.81 30.07
CA ALA A 131 -16.25 17.43 29.64
C ALA A 131 -16.63 17.35 28.15
N GLY A 132 -17.54 18.22 27.69
CA GLY A 132 -17.95 18.30 26.29
C GLY A 132 -16.80 18.64 25.35
N ALA A 133 -15.96 19.62 25.72
CA ALA A 133 -14.80 20.02 24.94
C ALA A 133 -13.76 18.90 24.83
N VAL A 134 -13.42 18.27 25.96
CA VAL A 134 -12.45 17.16 26.00
C VAL A 134 -12.97 15.96 25.21
N LEU A 135 -14.22 15.56 25.44
CA LEU A 135 -14.82 14.40 24.76
C LEU A 135 -14.88 14.64 23.24
N SER A 136 -15.27 15.84 22.81
CA SER A 136 -15.33 16.19 21.38
C SER A 136 -13.95 16.18 20.73
N SER A 137 -12.93 16.70 21.42
CA SER A 137 -11.54 16.69 20.94
C SER A 137 -10.99 15.26 20.79
N VAL A 138 -11.23 14.41 21.79
CA VAL A 138 -10.83 12.99 21.74
C VAL A 138 -11.56 12.28 20.59
N LEU A 139 -12.87 12.48 20.46
CA LEU A 139 -13.68 11.84 19.43
C LEU A 139 -13.27 12.28 18.02
N LEU A 140 -12.96 13.57 17.85
CA LEU A 140 -12.43 14.11 16.60
C LEU A 140 -11.05 13.53 16.29
N SER A 141 -10.17 13.42 17.30
CA SER A 141 -8.84 12.81 17.15
C SER A 141 -8.94 11.33 16.74
N VAL A 142 -9.85 10.57 17.37
CA VAL A 142 -10.11 9.17 17.00
C VAL A 142 -10.66 9.08 15.58
N LEU A 143 -11.59 9.95 15.19
CA LEU A 143 -12.12 9.99 13.82
C LEU A 143 -11.03 10.30 12.80
N VAL A 144 -10.22 11.34 13.05
CA VAL A 144 -9.09 11.75 12.20
C VAL A 144 -8.16 10.58 11.97
N LEU A 145 -7.76 9.89 13.04
CA LEU A 145 -6.88 8.73 12.96
C LEU A 145 -7.54 7.55 12.26
N ARG A 146 -8.85 7.34 12.47
CA ARG A 146 -9.59 6.21 11.88
C ARG A 146 -9.92 6.39 10.40
N PHE A 147 -10.13 7.63 9.94
CA PHE A 147 -10.39 7.95 8.54
C PHE A 147 -9.12 8.17 7.71
N ARG A 148 -7.96 8.17 8.36
CA ARG A 148 -6.67 8.11 7.69
C ARG A 148 -6.48 6.70 7.11
N ARG A 149 -6.65 6.55 5.80
CA ARG A 149 -6.33 5.31 5.09
C ARG A 149 -5.18 5.54 4.12
N GLU A 150 -4.36 4.52 3.92
CA GLU A 150 -3.31 4.57 2.90
C GLU A 150 -3.96 4.59 1.52
N ARG A 151 -3.45 5.44 0.61
CA ARG A 151 -4.04 5.64 -0.72
C ARG A 151 -4.27 4.34 -1.48
N TRP A 152 -3.31 3.41 -1.39
CA TRP A 152 -3.41 2.12 -2.09
C TRP A 152 -4.62 1.28 -1.65
N ARG A 153 -5.04 1.35 -0.36
CA ARG A 153 -6.24 0.61 0.11
C ARG A 153 -7.51 1.18 -0.48
N VAL A 154 -7.59 2.51 -0.56
CA VAL A 154 -8.75 3.20 -1.14
C VAL A 154 -8.84 2.92 -2.64
N GLU A 155 -7.70 2.92 -3.34
CA GLU A 155 -7.64 2.57 -4.75
C GLU A 155 -8.01 1.10 -4.99
N ALA A 156 -7.49 0.19 -4.16
CA ALA A 156 -7.82 -1.23 -4.24
C ALA A 156 -9.33 -1.51 -4.02
N GLU A 157 -9.96 -0.85 -3.05
CA GLU A 157 -11.42 -0.94 -2.82
C GLU A 157 -12.22 -0.39 -4.01
N ARG A 158 -11.77 0.71 -4.64
CA ARG A 158 -12.39 1.27 -5.85
C ARG A 158 -12.21 0.38 -7.08
N LEU A 159 -11.05 -0.26 -7.20
CA LEU A 159 -10.69 -1.08 -8.34
C LEU A 159 -11.20 -2.51 -8.22
N ALA A 160 -11.55 -2.99 -7.02
CA ALA A 160 -12.12 -4.31 -6.77
C ALA A 160 -13.19 -4.76 -7.79
N PRO A 161 -14.20 -3.93 -8.18
CA PRO A 161 -15.19 -4.32 -9.18
C PRO A 161 -14.67 -4.42 -10.62
N VAL A 162 -13.49 -3.86 -10.93
CA VAL A 162 -12.89 -3.86 -12.28
C VAL A 162 -11.67 -4.78 -12.40
N ILE A 163 -11.33 -5.53 -11.36
CA ILE A 163 -10.26 -6.55 -11.42
C ILE A 163 -10.74 -7.68 -12.33
N TRP A 164 -10.01 -7.90 -13.42
CA TRP A 164 -10.27 -8.98 -14.36
C TRP A 164 -9.49 -10.24 -13.99
N ARG A 165 -8.23 -10.06 -13.57
CA ARG A 165 -7.36 -11.16 -13.16
C ARG A 165 -6.74 -10.84 -11.80
N PRO A 166 -6.99 -11.65 -10.76
CA PRO A 166 -6.29 -11.49 -9.49
C PRO A 166 -4.82 -11.89 -9.66
N GLY A 167 -3.93 -11.09 -9.07
CA GLY A 167 -2.55 -11.50 -8.79
C GLY A 167 -2.50 -12.48 -7.61
N ILE A 168 -1.30 -12.98 -7.32
CA ILE A 168 -1.01 -13.85 -6.16
C ILE A 168 -1.23 -13.19 -4.80
#